data_AF-A0A261Q575-F1
#
_entry.id   AF-A0A261Q575-F1
#
_cell.length_a   1.000
_cell.length_b   1.000
_cell.length_c   1.000
_cell.angle_alpha   90.00
_cell.angle_beta   90.00
_cell.angle_gamma   90.00
#
_symmetry.space_group_name_H-M   'P 1'
#
loop_
_entity.id
_entity.type
_entity.pdbx_description
1 polymer ?
#
loop_
_entity_poly.entity_id
_entity_poly.type
_entity_poly.pdbx_seq_one_letter_code
_entity_poly.pdbx_strand_id
1 'polypeptide(L)'
;IYLLAYGTNWFANNADAGLYRIEYAEGNRNPVADIQVDHRYGAAPLKVHLSAARSKDYDPGDQLTFEWQVGKQTLKGTEVSPTFEKPGVYPVTLTAIDSQGGKGTATVTIKVGNTPPKVEILSTSNRSFYWDHSRLNYEVRITDREDQKIDPAQTKLSFTYLDYGKDLASVLSGNSHTPTAQVKGEKLFLASDCKSCHALATASIGPNLQAIAGKYKDDAVDRLAQKVIKGGSGVWGKYAMSSHPDLSAADAQEMVRYILSLNQKTKTLPLSGTLSLNQHSAKNPDGAYVLLARYTDRGAHGIEPLTSREHLVLRNPLLQLEDNDRGTVGVVIATANNGYQSYIRKIYDQTYVAFHHLDLVGIRQIKLRFLSYGEGGQVEIRQDGVNGPLIGRVTLPAGKANVRNEWKEVQTPIQPAKGFHDLYLVFRNPEAAPKQELFYLDWMLMER
;
A
#
# COMPACT_ATOMS: atom_id res chain seq x y z
N ILE A 1 13.28 36.48 -4.21
CA ILE A 1 13.37 36.24 -2.76
C ILE A 1 13.94 34.85 -2.54
N TYR A 2 14.96 34.71 -1.70
CA TYR A 2 15.43 33.40 -1.25
C TYR A 2 14.90 33.15 0.15
N LEU A 3 14.22 32.03 0.37
CA LEU A 3 13.75 31.59 1.66
C LEU A 3 14.61 30.40 2.10
N LEU A 4 15.36 30.59 3.18
CA LEU A 4 16.12 29.52 3.80
C LEU A 4 15.24 28.86 4.87
N ALA A 5 14.86 27.61 4.62
CA ALA A 5 14.20 26.76 5.61
C ALA A 5 15.27 25.94 6.34
N TYR A 6 15.35 26.09 7.66
CA TYR A 6 16.37 25.43 8.49
C TYR A 6 16.06 23.95 8.79
N GLY A 7 14.85 23.48 8.48
CA GLY A 7 14.41 22.10 8.73
C GLY A 7 13.99 21.82 10.18
N THR A 8 13.63 20.56 10.46
CA THR A 8 12.91 20.20 11.69
C THR A 8 13.80 20.02 12.93
N ASN A 9 15.03 19.49 12.79
CA ASN A 9 15.89 19.18 13.94
C ASN A 9 16.81 20.34 14.32
N TRP A 10 16.96 20.57 15.62
CA TRP A 10 17.92 21.53 16.15
C TRP A 10 19.32 20.91 16.26
N PHE A 11 20.35 21.65 15.81
CA PHE A 11 21.77 21.30 15.88
C PHE A 11 22.18 20.05 15.07
N ALA A 12 21.45 19.73 13.98
CA ALA A 12 21.73 18.59 13.10
C ALA A 12 21.59 18.96 11.61
N ASN A 13 22.14 18.12 10.71
CA ASN A 13 21.88 18.22 9.28
C ASN A 13 20.44 17.77 8.97
N ASN A 14 19.63 18.68 8.43
CA ASN A 14 18.23 18.46 8.13
C ASN A 14 18.02 18.15 6.64
N ALA A 15 17.42 16.99 6.35
CA ALA A 15 17.08 16.60 4.98
C ALA A 15 15.92 17.44 4.40
N ASP A 16 15.11 18.04 5.26
CA ASP A 16 14.03 18.96 4.96
C ASP A 16 14.45 20.43 5.03
N ALA A 17 15.74 20.71 5.27
CA ALA A 17 16.28 22.05 5.06
C ALA A 17 16.41 22.32 3.56
N GLY A 18 16.13 23.55 3.17
CA GLY A 18 16.09 23.91 1.75
C GLY A 18 16.28 25.40 1.54
N LEU A 19 16.92 25.73 0.44
CA LEU A 19 16.96 27.08 -0.08
C LEU A 19 15.93 27.18 -1.21
N TYR A 20 14.83 27.87 -0.95
CA TYR A 20 13.77 28.10 -1.92
C TYR A 20 13.99 29.45 -2.60
N ARG A 21 13.89 29.49 -3.92
CA ARG A 21 13.93 30.74 -4.69
C ARG A 21 12.53 31.06 -5.17
N ILE A 22 11.94 32.11 -4.62
CA ILE A 22 10.68 32.70 -5.08
C ILE A 22 11.04 33.84 -6.04
N GLU A 23 10.70 33.67 -7.31
CA GLU A 23 10.91 34.69 -8.33
C GLU A 23 9.57 35.36 -8.64
N TYR A 24 9.55 36.69 -8.55
CA TYR A 24 8.49 37.48 -9.14
C TYR A 24 8.89 37.71 -10.60
N ALA A 25 8.06 37.24 -11.53
CA ALA A 25 8.20 37.51 -12.95
C ALA A 25 6.99 38.36 -13.38
N GLU A 26 7.27 39.58 -13.81
CA GLU A 26 6.28 40.44 -14.46
C GLU A 26 6.37 40.21 -15.97
N GLY A 27 5.27 39.77 -16.59
CA GLY A 27 5.26 39.32 -17.98
C GLY A 27 5.41 37.80 -18.08
N ASN A 28 6.44 37.34 -18.80
CA ASN A 28 6.65 35.92 -19.13
C ASN A 28 7.33 35.16 -17.99
N ARG A 29 6.63 34.17 -17.44
CA ARG A 29 7.13 33.22 -16.44
C ARG A 29 7.94 32.14 -17.16
N ASN A 30 8.98 31.64 -16.49
CA ASN A 30 9.71 30.49 -17.01
C ASN A 30 8.82 29.24 -16.90
N PRO A 31 8.89 28.32 -17.88
CA PRO A 31 8.15 27.07 -17.81
C PRO A 31 8.67 26.18 -16.67
N VAL A 32 7.79 25.32 -16.17
CA VAL A 32 8.15 24.25 -15.23
C VAL A 32 8.42 22.99 -16.04
N ALA A 33 9.69 22.63 -16.19
CA ALA A 33 10.09 21.39 -16.84
C ALA A 33 9.83 20.19 -15.90
N ASP A 34 9.26 19.11 -16.46
CA ASP A 34 9.04 17.84 -15.77
C ASP A 34 9.46 16.68 -16.68
N ILE A 35 10.25 15.76 -16.13
CA ILE A 35 10.71 14.56 -16.84
C ILE A 35 9.95 13.35 -16.30
N GLN A 36 9.23 12.68 -17.19
CA GLN A 36 8.77 11.32 -16.99
C GLN A 36 9.79 10.35 -17.60
N VAL A 37 10.07 9.26 -16.88
CA VAL A 37 11.02 8.22 -17.28
C VAL A 37 10.42 6.86 -16.95
N ASP A 38 10.54 5.91 -17.87
CA ASP A 38 10.06 4.55 -17.68
C ASP A 38 10.93 3.77 -16.69
N HIS A 39 12.26 3.79 -16.86
CA HIS A 39 13.22 3.10 -16.01
C HIS A 39 14.49 3.93 -15.79
N ARG A 40 14.96 3.99 -14.54
CA ARG A 40 16.20 4.69 -14.17
C ARG A 40 17.39 3.77 -13.97
N TYR A 41 17.14 2.47 -13.95
CA TYR A 41 18.13 1.42 -13.69
C TYR A 41 17.99 0.30 -14.72
N GLY A 42 19.08 -0.39 -15.00
CA GLY A 42 19.07 -1.58 -15.84
C GLY A 42 20.45 -1.99 -16.33
N ALA A 43 20.54 -3.18 -16.91
CA ALA A 43 21.76 -3.68 -17.52
C ALA A 43 22.05 -2.96 -18.85
N ALA A 44 23.33 -2.86 -19.21
CA ALA A 44 23.72 -2.38 -20.54
C ALA A 44 23.50 -3.47 -21.61
N PRO A 45 23.03 -3.13 -22.82
CA PRO A 45 22.54 -1.81 -23.23
C PRO A 45 21.14 -1.51 -22.68
N LEU A 46 20.92 -0.28 -22.18
CA LEU A 46 19.63 0.16 -21.64
C LEU A 46 18.99 1.21 -22.55
N LYS A 47 17.85 0.88 -23.16
CA LYS A 47 17.00 1.86 -23.86
C LYS A 47 16.00 2.46 -22.87
N VAL A 48 15.92 3.78 -22.81
CA VAL A 48 15.06 4.51 -21.84
C VAL A 48 14.10 5.40 -22.61
N HIS A 49 12.81 5.38 -22.26
CA HIS A 49 11.82 6.32 -22.79
C HIS A 49 11.68 7.51 -21.83
N LEU A 50 11.80 8.71 -22.40
CA LEU A 50 11.73 9.98 -21.68
C LEU A 50 10.62 10.82 -22.28
N SER A 51 9.79 11.41 -21.43
CA SER A 51 8.68 12.28 -21.85
C SER A 51 8.66 13.60 -21.06
N ALA A 52 8.43 14.70 -21.78
CA ALA A 52 8.26 16.04 -21.24
C ALA A 52 6.77 16.39 -21.07
N ALA A 53 5.84 15.44 -21.25
CA ALA A 53 4.40 15.70 -21.35
C ALA A 53 3.75 16.39 -20.13
N ARG A 54 4.41 16.34 -18.95
CA ARG A 54 3.96 17.04 -17.74
C ARG A 54 4.61 18.42 -17.54
N SER A 55 5.52 18.82 -18.42
CA SER A 55 6.05 20.17 -18.42
C SER A 55 4.95 21.15 -18.77
N LYS A 56 4.96 22.32 -18.13
CA LYS A 56 3.90 23.31 -18.30
C LYS A 56 4.42 24.72 -18.18
N ASP A 57 3.80 25.61 -18.94
CA ASP A 57 3.82 27.03 -18.64
C ASP A 57 2.50 27.43 -17.99
N TYR A 58 2.54 28.41 -17.10
CA TYR A 58 1.33 28.97 -16.52
C TYR A 58 0.80 30.15 -17.33
N ASP A 59 1.58 30.68 -18.28
CA ASP A 59 1.17 31.76 -19.16
C ASP A 59 0.17 31.28 -20.23
N PRO A 60 -0.98 31.96 -20.38
CA PRO A 60 -2.02 31.52 -21.30
C PRO A 60 -1.55 31.53 -22.77
N GLY A 61 -1.71 30.38 -23.44
CA GLY A 61 -1.45 30.26 -24.87
C GLY A 61 0.00 29.93 -25.24
N ASP A 62 0.88 29.76 -24.26
CA ASP A 62 2.27 29.38 -24.54
C ASP A 62 2.39 27.95 -25.05
N GLN A 63 3.20 27.79 -26.11
CA GLN A 63 3.63 26.51 -26.62
C GLN A 63 5.07 26.24 -26.20
N LEU A 64 5.30 25.04 -25.68
CA LEU A 64 6.62 24.63 -25.21
C LEU A 64 7.37 23.86 -26.29
N THR A 65 8.66 24.17 -26.40
CA THR A 65 9.63 23.35 -27.13
C THR A 65 10.59 22.71 -26.15
N PHE A 66 11.08 21.52 -26.48
CA PHE A 66 11.84 20.68 -25.56
C PHE A 66 13.18 20.27 -26.17
N GLU A 67 14.25 20.54 -25.42
CA GLU A 67 15.61 20.10 -25.72
C GLU A 67 16.12 19.21 -24.59
N TRP A 68 16.64 18.04 -24.96
CA TRP A 68 17.17 17.04 -24.03
C TRP A 68 18.68 16.94 -24.21
N GLN A 69 19.43 17.11 -23.13
CA GLN A 69 20.86 16.87 -23.10
C GLN A 69 21.14 15.50 -22.47
N VAL A 70 21.67 14.57 -23.27
CA VAL A 70 22.05 13.21 -22.86
C VAL A 70 23.56 13.06 -23.07
N GLY A 71 24.35 13.28 -22.00
CA GLY A 71 25.80 13.36 -22.13
C GLY A 71 26.23 14.49 -23.07
N LYS A 72 26.82 14.16 -24.23
CA LYS A 72 27.18 15.13 -25.28
C LYS A 72 26.12 15.28 -26.37
N GLN A 73 25.10 14.44 -26.37
CA GLN A 73 24.06 14.43 -27.40
C GLN A 73 22.91 15.36 -27.01
N THR A 74 22.43 16.13 -27.98
CA THR A 74 21.20 16.93 -27.84
C THR A 74 20.10 16.29 -28.68
N LEU A 75 18.95 16.03 -28.06
CA LEU A 75 17.74 15.51 -28.71
C LEU A 75 16.62 16.55 -28.58
N LYS A 76 15.61 16.49 -29.46
CA LYS A 76 14.47 17.42 -29.46
C LYS A 76 13.16 16.66 -29.56
N GLY A 77 12.12 17.23 -28.96
CA GLY A 77 10.76 16.71 -29.01
C GLY A 77 10.20 16.39 -27.63
N THR A 78 8.87 16.21 -27.58
CA THR A 78 8.15 15.90 -26.34
C THR A 78 8.55 14.54 -25.78
N GLU A 79 8.87 13.58 -26.64
CA GLU A 79 9.34 12.25 -26.24
C GLU A 79 10.63 11.88 -26.97
N VAL A 80 11.56 11.24 -26.26
CA VAL A 80 12.83 10.75 -26.81
C VAL A 80 13.17 9.37 -26.22
N SER A 81 13.98 8.59 -26.94
CA SER A 81 14.36 7.25 -26.47
C SER A 81 15.85 6.94 -26.65
N PRO A 82 16.75 7.57 -25.88
CA PRO A 82 18.18 7.28 -25.94
C PRO A 82 18.50 5.84 -25.48
N THR A 83 19.58 5.28 -26.04
CA THR A 83 20.15 4.00 -25.61
C THR A 83 21.52 4.23 -24.97
N PHE A 84 21.72 3.65 -23.79
CA PHE A 84 22.96 3.70 -23.03
C PHE A 84 23.70 2.36 -23.15
N GLU A 85 24.71 2.34 -24.01
CA GLU A 85 25.42 1.10 -24.41
C GLU A 85 26.37 0.54 -23.34
N LYS A 86 26.79 1.37 -22.38
CA LYS A 86 27.80 0.99 -21.38
C LYS A 86 27.29 1.24 -19.97
N PRO A 87 27.76 0.48 -18.98
CA PRO A 87 27.55 0.81 -17.59
C PRO A 87 28.07 2.22 -17.25
N GLY A 88 27.33 2.95 -16.44
CA GLY A 88 27.65 4.32 -16.04
C GLY A 88 26.48 5.10 -15.48
N VAL A 89 26.79 6.28 -14.93
CA VAL A 89 25.80 7.22 -14.39
C VAL A 89 25.66 8.38 -15.38
N TYR A 90 24.46 8.53 -15.95
CA TYR A 90 24.17 9.47 -17.02
C TYR A 90 23.14 10.51 -16.55
N PRO A 91 23.55 11.77 -16.28
CA PRO A 91 22.60 12.85 -16.10
C PRO A 91 21.95 13.18 -17.45
N VAL A 92 20.62 13.30 -17.44
CA VAL A 92 19.80 13.74 -18.56
C VAL A 92 19.06 14.98 -18.15
N THR A 93 19.29 16.08 -18.86
CA THR A 93 18.68 17.38 -18.58
C THR A 93 17.66 17.72 -19.66
N LEU A 94 16.43 18.00 -19.26
CA LEU A 94 15.39 18.59 -20.09
C LEU A 94 15.45 20.10 -19.93
N THR A 95 15.38 20.82 -21.04
CA THR A 95 15.12 22.26 -21.09
C THR A 95 13.79 22.47 -21.81
N ALA A 96 12.79 22.97 -21.08
CA ALA A 96 11.53 23.46 -21.65
C ALA A 96 11.71 24.95 -21.98
N ILE A 97 11.31 25.35 -23.18
CA ILE A 97 11.46 26.71 -23.70
C ILE A 97 10.09 27.19 -24.17
N ASP A 98 9.62 28.31 -23.63
CA ASP A 98 8.36 28.94 -24.03
C ASP A 98 8.52 29.77 -25.33
N SER A 99 7.41 30.32 -25.81
CA SER A 99 7.38 31.06 -27.09
C SER A 99 8.09 32.42 -27.02
N GLN A 100 8.31 32.94 -25.82
CA GLN A 100 8.95 34.23 -25.51
C GLN A 100 10.43 34.07 -25.11
N GLY A 101 10.94 32.83 -25.09
CA GLY A 101 12.33 32.48 -24.82
C GLY A 101 12.67 32.19 -23.36
N GLY A 102 11.69 32.18 -22.45
CA GLY A 102 11.88 31.75 -21.07
C GLY A 102 12.18 30.26 -21.00
N LYS A 103 12.94 29.85 -19.97
CA LYS A 103 13.50 28.49 -19.88
C LYS A 103 13.36 27.89 -18.49
N GLY A 104 12.84 26.66 -18.47
CA GLY A 104 12.80 25.78 -17.31
C GLY A 104 13.69 24.58 -17.54
N THR A 105 14.36 24.10 -16.49
CA THR A 105 15.16 22.87 -16.59
C THR A 105 14.78 21.85 -15.53
N ALA A 106 14.86 20.58 -15.90
CA ALA A 106 14.74 19.44 -15.00
C ALA A 106 15.87 18.46 -15.34
N THR A 107 16.40 17.76 -14.34
CA THR A 107 17.46 16.75 -14.55
C THR A 107 17.08 15.45 -13.87
N VAL A 108 17.25 14.35 -14.57
CA VAL A 108 17.14 12.98 -14.04
C VAL A 108 18.46 12.25 -14.24
N THR A 109 18.78 11.33 -13.35
CA THR A 109 19.97 10.47 -13.49
C THR A 109 19.55 9.07 -13.88
N ILE A 110 20.10 8.57 -14.99
CA ILE A 110 19.96 7.19 -15.45
C ILE A 110 21.22 6.43 -15.04
N LYS A 111 21.07 5.28 -14.40
CA LYS A 111 22.16 4.46 -13.88
C LYS A 111 22.15 3.10 -14.55
N VAL A 112 23.17 2.83 -15.34
CA VAL A 112 23.24 1.64 -16.19
C VAL A 112 24.33 0.73 -15.68
N GLY A 113 24.06 -0.57 -15.60
CA GLY A 113 25.01 -1.57 -15.10
C GLY A 113 24.57 -2.32 -13.85
N ASN A 114 23.41 -2.02 -13.27
CA ASN A 114 22.80 -2.86 -12.25
C ASN A 114 21.29 -2.95 -12.50
N THR A 115 20.71 -4.13 -12.33
CA THR A 115 19.26 -4.34 -12.48
C THR A 115 18.58 -4.47 -11.12
N PRO A 116 17.37 -3.91 -10.93
CA PRO A 116 16.64 -4.19 -9.71
C PRO A 116 16.37 -5.71 -9.59
N PRO A 117 16.67 -6.33 -8.43
CA PRO A 117 16.45 -7.75 -8.25
C PRO A 117 14.96 -8.08 -8.37
N LYS A 118 14.61 -9.27 -8.86
CA LYS A 118 13.23 -9.73 -8.89
C LYS A 118 12.94 -10.59 -7.67
N VAL A 119 11.92 -10.21 -6.90
CA VAL A 119 11.48 -10.94 -5.70
C VAL A 119 10.08 -11.46 -5.98
N GLU A 120 9.84 -12.75 -5.73
CA GLU A 120 8.55 -13.40 -5.88
C GLU A 120 8.19 -14.15 -4.60
N ILE A 121 6.95 -14.02 -4.14
CA ILE A 121 6.39 -14.81 -3.03
C ILE A 121 5.46 -15.87 -3.63
N LEU A 122 5.86 -17.12 -3.52
CA LEU A 122 5.11 -18.28 -3.97
C LEU A 122 4.39 -18.94 -2.78
N SER A 123 3.20 -19.48 -3.04
CA SER A 123 2.40 -20.20 -2.05
C SER A 123 1.48 -21.19 -2.77
N THR A 124 1.25 -22.34 -2.15
CA THR A 124 0.19 -23.28 -2.56
C THR A 124 -1.08 -23.12 -1.74
N SER A 125 -1.01 -22.35 -0.66
CA SER A 125 -2.17 -21.90 0.10
C SER A 125 -2.86 -20.76 -0.63
N ASN A 126 -4.11 -20.50 -0.27
CA ASN A 126 -4.82 -19.32 -0.74
C ASN A 126 -4.03 -18.03 -0.44
N ARG A 127 -3.93 -17.15 -1.44
CA ARG A 127 -3.17 -15.90 -1.37
C ARG A 127 -4.02 -14.64 -1.22
N SER A 128 -5.34 -14.79 -1.08
CA SER A 128 -6.26 -13.68 -0.84
C SER A 128 -6.81 -13.65 0.58
N PHE A 129 -7.06 -14.80 1.20
CA PHE A 129 -7.80 -14.88 2.45
C PHE A 129 -7.08 -15.70 3.52
N TYR A 130 -7.34 -15.35 4.77
CA TYR A 130 -6.99 -16.18 5.93
C TYR A 130 -8.23 -16.79 6.56
N TRP A 131 -8.07 -17.93 7.22
CA TRP A 131 -9.12 -18.56 8.03
C TRP A 131 -8.57 -18.89 9.41
N ASP A 132 -9.47 -19.03 10.38
CA ASP A 132 -9.12 -19.43 11.74
C ASP A 132 -8.29 -20.72 11.74
N HIS A 133 -7.20 -20.71 12.51
CA HIS A 133 -6.28 -21.83 12.67
C HIS A 133 -5.63 -22.34 11.37
N SER A 134 -5.76 -21.62 10.26
CA SER A 134 -5.13 -21.98 9.01
C SER A 134 -3.64 -21.62 9.00
N ARG A 135 -2.92 -22.19 8.04
CA ARG A 135 -1.50 -21.96 7.84
C ARG A 135 -1.25 -21.44 6.42
N LEU A 136 -0.26 -20.56 6.30
CA LEU A 136 0.27 -20.08 5.02
C LEU A 136 1.63 -20.74 4.79
N ASN A 137 1.73 -21.62 3.80
CA ASN A 137 3.04 -22.01 3.28
C ASN A 137 3.57 -20.94 2.34
N TYR A 138 4.87 -20.70 2.35
CA TYR A 138 5.48 -19.72 1.45
C TYR A 138 6.88 -20.17 1.01
N GLU A 139 7.28 -19.70 -0.17
CA GLU A 139 8.63 -19.74 -0.71
C GLU A 139 8.93 -18.41 -1.37
N VAL A 140 10.03 -17.77 -0.97
CA VAL A 140 10.53 -16.54 -1.56
C VAL A 140 11.60 -16.89 -2.58
N ARG A 141 11.33 -16.57 -3.84
CA ARG A 141 12.30 -16.72 -4.93
C ARG A 141 12.87 -15.36 -5.25
N ILE A 142 14.19 -15.28 -5.27
CA ILE A 142 14.94 -14.07 -5.63
C ILE A 142 15.77 -14.42 -6.85
N THR A 143 15.66 -13.61 -7.90
CA THR A 143 16.51 -13.71 -9.08
C THR A 143 17.06 -12.33 -9.38
N ASP A 144 18.36 -12.25 -9.53
CA ASP A 144 19.06 -11.03 -9.89
C ASP A 144 20.04 -11.36 -11.02
N ARG A 145 20.18 -10.47 -12.00
CA ARG A 145 20.98 -10.75 -13.18
C ARG A 145 22.48 -10.70 -12.87
N GLU A 146 22.87 -9.87 -11.92
CA GLU A 146 24.26 -9.61 -11.59
C GLU A 146 24.74 -10.46 -10.39
N ASP A 147 23.86 -10.79 -9.44
CA ASP A 147 24.14 -11.67 -8.30
C ASP A 147 23.89 -13.16 -8.66
N GLN A 148 24.95 -13.88 -9.05
CA GLN A 148 24.88 -15.33 -9.32
C GLN A 148 24.49 -16.18 -8.09
N LYS A 149 24.72 -15.66 -6.88
CA LYS A 149 24.37 -16.32 -5.63
C LYS A 149 23.72 -15.33 -4.68
N ILE A 150 22.43 -15.55 -4.43
CA ILE A 150 21.65 -14.76 -3.48
C ILE A 150 22.17 -14.99 -2.07
N ASP A 151 22.41 -13.89 -1.35
CA ASP A 151 22.82 -13.90 0.05
C ASP A 151 21.58 -13.80 0.95
N PRO A 152 21.19 -14.86 1.68
CA PRO A 152 20.02 -14.81 2.56
C PRO A 152 20.13 -13.74 3.65
N ALA A 153 21.34 -13.28 4.00
CA ALA A 153 21.53 -12.20 4.97
C ALA A 153 21.08 -10.82 4.44
N GLN A 154 21.03 -10.65 3.11
CA GLN A 154 20.50 -9.46 2.44
C GLN A 154 18.99 -9.52 2.20
N THR A 155 18.39 -10.68 2.44
CA THR A 155 16.94 -10.81 2.45
C THR A 155 16.40 -10.39 3.82
N LYS A 156 15.37 -9.54 3.81
CA LYS A 156 14.55 -9.22 4.97
C LYS A 156 13.13 -9.68 4.70
N LEU A 157 12.67 -10.63 5.51
CA LEU A 157 11.32 -11.19 5.44
C LEU A 157 10.62 -10.96 6.77
N SER A 158 9.46 -10.29 6.71
CA SER A 158 8.60 -10.01 7.87
C SER A 158 7.19 -10.54 7.63
N PHE A 159 6.56 -10.97 8.72
CA PHE A 159 5.16 -11.39 8.73
C PHE A 159 4.42 -10.74 9.89
N THR A 160 3.34 -10.03 9.59
CA THR A 160 2.65 -9.20 10.57
C THR A 160 1.15 -9.18 10.28
N TYR A 161 0.33 -9.21 11.34
CA TYR A 161 -1.08 -8.85 11.27
C TYR A 161 -1.28 -7.36 11.52
N LEU A 162 -2.04 -6.69 10.66
CA LEU A 162 -2.36 -5.28 10.74
C LEU A 162 -3.86 -5.12 11.04
N ASP A 163 -4.17 -4.48 12.16
CA ASP A 163 -5.54 -4.30 12.67
C ASP A 163 -6.41 -3.31 11.85
N TYR A 164 -5.85 -2.53 10.91
CA TYR A 164 -6.59 -1.46 10.22
C TYR A 164 -6.04 -1.03 8.82
N GLY A 165 -6.94 -0.60 7.93
CA GLY A 165 -6.68 -0.33 6.51
C GLY A 165 -5.66 0.79 6.16
N LYS A 166 -5.67 1.95 6.83
CA LYS A 166 -4.71 3.04 6.51
C LYS A 166 -3.25 2.65 6.78
N ASP A 167 -3.03 1.67 7.65
CA ASP A 167 -1.71 1.15 7.96
C ASP A 167 -1.25 0.16 6.89
N LEU A 168 -2.18 -0.61 6.30
CA LEU A 168 -1.88 -1.46 5.14
C LEU A 168 -1.36 -0.63 3.97
N ALA A 169 -2.06 0.43 3.57
CA ALA A 169 -1.58 1.31 2.48
C ALA A 169 -0.20 1.92 2.78
N SER A 170 0.07 2.28 4.04
CA SER A 170 1.37 2.78 4.49
C SER A 170 2.47 1.71 4.44
N VAL A 171 2.16 0.47 4.84
CA VAL A 171 3.07 -0.68 4.79
C VAL A 171 3.40 -1.04 3.34
N LEU A 172 2.41 -1.00 2.45
CA LEU A 172 2.56 -1.34 1.04
C LEU A 172 3.30 -0.24 0.25
N SER A 173 3.14 1.03 0.64
CA SER A 173 3.81 2.17 -0.01
C SER A 173 5.18 2.51 0.59
N GLY A 174 5.45 2.17 1.85
CA GLY A 174 6.57 2.69 2.63
C GLY A 174 7.95 2.22 2.14
N ASN A 175 8.85 3.18 1.88
CA ASN A 175 10.31 2.96 1.73
C ASN A 175 11.01 2.69 3.08
N SER A 176 10.25 2.49 4.16
CA SER A 176 10.73 2.41 5.52
C SER A 176 11.65 1.20 5.72
N HIS A 177 12.75 1.40 6.43
CA HIS A 177 13.61 0.31 6.92
C HIS A 177 13.04 -0.33 8.20
N THR A 178 11.90 0.19 8.66
CA THR A 178 11.16 -0.21 9.85
C THR A 178 10.43 -1.53 9.59
N PRO A 179 10.46 -2.50 10.53
CA PRO A 179 9.69 -3.72 10.35
C PRO A 179 8.19 -3.42 10.33
N THR A 180 7.44 -4.21 9.56
CA THR A 180 6.02 -4.00 9.25
C THR A 180 5.14 -3.79 10.48
N ALA A 181 5.43 -4.48 11.58
CA ALA A 181 4.73 -4.37 12.85
C ALA A 181 4.86 -3.02 13.56
N GLN A 182 5.85 -2.20 13.20
CA GLN A 182 6.12 -0.92 13.85
C GLN A 182 5.80 0.30 12.99
N VAL A 183 5.26 0.10 11.78
CA VAL A 183 4.92 1.19 10.84
C VAL A 183 3.88 2.14 11.41
N LYS A 184 2.87 1.63 12.15
CA LYS A 184 1.88 2.47 12.84
C LYS A 184 2.54 3.37 13.87
N GLY A 185 3.37 2.80 14.75
CA GLY A 185 4.11 3.54 15.77
C GLY A 185 5.08 4.57 15.17
N GLU A 186 5.80 4.22 14.11
CA GLU A 186 6.67 5.15 13.37
C GLU A 186 5.88 6.31 12.80
N LYS A 187 4.73 6.05 12.16
CA LYS A 187 3.89 7.09 11.57
C LYS A 187 3.33 8.04 12.62
N LEU A 188 2.83 7.51 13.73
CA LEU A 188 2.35 8.31 14.86
C LEU A 188 3.48 9.20 15.40
N PHE A 189 4.69 8.64 15.54
CA PHE A 189 5.88 9.38 15.94
C PHE A 189 6.23 10.51 14.95
N LEU A 190 6.28 10.21 13.65
CA LEU A 190 6.62 11.19 12.61
C LEU A 190 5.55 12.28 12.43
N ALA A 191 4.29 11.95 12.71
CA ALA A 191 3.19 12.90 12.69
C ALA A 191 3.14 13.78 13.96
N SER A 192 3.78 13.36 15.05
CA SER A 192 3.87 14.12 16.30
C SER A 192 5.03 15.12 16.30
N ASP A 193 4.94 16.07 17.21
CA ASP A 193 5.99 16.99 17.64
C ASP A 193 7.17 16.32 18.36
N CYS A 194 7.05 15.04 18.74
CA CYS A 194 8.15 14.25 19.34
C CYS A 194 9.47 14.36 18.54
N LYS A 195 9.40 14.39 17.21
CA LYS A 195 10.55 14.48 16.30
C LYS A 195 11.40 15.74 16.48
N SER A 196 10.81 16.82 16.99
CA SER A 196 11.52 18.09 17.22
C SER A 196 12.52 17.99 18.39
N CYS A 197 12.31 17.03 19.30
CA CYS A 197 13.16 16.82 20.48
C CYS A 197 13.92 15.50 20.45
N HIS A 198 13.41 14.50 19.72
CA HIS A 198 13.98 13.15 19.64
C HIS A 198 14.40 12.81 18.21
N ALA A 199 15.70 12.86 17.94
CA ALA A 199 16.25 12.37 16.68
C ALA A 199 16.63 10.88 16.78
N LEU A 200 16.79 10.22 15.62
CA LEU A 200 17.02 8.77 15.55
C LEU A 200 18.31 8.34 16.28
N ALA A 201 19.44 8.93 15.90
CA ALA A 201 20.77 8.55 16.39
C ALA A 201 21.51 9.67 17.15
N THR A 202 21.13 10.93 16.90
CA THR A 202 21.79 12.10 17.51
C THR A 202 20.96 12.63 18.66
N ALA A 203 21.58 12.88 19.82
CA ALA A 203 20.87 13.52 20.92
C ALA A 203 20.52 14.97 20.57
N SER A 204 19.36 15.45 21.02
CA SER A 204 18.93 16.85 20.87
C SER A 204 18.46 17.36 22.23
N ILE A 205 17.27 17.98 22.32
CA ILE A 205 16.64 18.34 23.60
C ILE A 205 16.35 17.08 24.42
N GLY A 206 15.84 16.03 23.76
CA GLY A 206 15.65 14.70 24.32
C GLY A 206 16.76 13.72 23.95
N PRO A 207 16.82 12.55 24.62
CA PRO A 207 17.69 11.46 24.20
C PRO A 207 17.34 11.00 22.78
N ASN A 208 18.33 10.53 22.03
CA ASN A 208 18.06 9.90 20.74
C ASN A 208 17.27 8.59 20.91
N LEU A 209 16.48 8.24 19.89
CA LEU A 209 15.59 7.08 19.96
C LEU A 209 16.35 5.77 20.16
N GLN A 210 17.53 5.62 19.54
CA GLN A 210 18.39 4.44 19.73
C GLN A 210 18.87 4.31 21.19
N ALA A 211 19.13 5.40 21.90
CA ALA A 211 19.50 5.35 23.30
C ALA A 211 18.32 4.90 24.18
N ILE A 212 17.11 5.36 23.88
CA ILE A 212 15.88 4.90 24.55
C ILE A 212 15.71 3.40 24.32
N ALA A 213 15.81 2.95 23.07
CA ALA A 213 15.71 1.55 22.68
C ALA A 213 16.79 0.67 23.32
N GLY A 214 17.98 1.21 23.58
CA GLY A 214 19.07 0.50 24.24
C GLY A 214 18.90 0.38 25.76
N LYS A 215 18.20 1.32 26.38
CA LYS A 215 17.99 1.36 27.84
C LYS A 215 16.81 0.50 28.30
N TYR A 216 15.76 0.38 27.50
CA TYR A 216 14.51 -0.26 27.86
C TYR A 216 14.21 -1.49 26.99
N LYS A 217 13.40 -2.40 27.53
CA LYS A 217 12.91 -3.61 26.85
C LYS A 217 11.39 -3.56 26.72
N ASP A 218 10.82 -4.52 26.00
CA ASP A 218 9.39 -4.56 25.65
C ASP A 218 8.44 -4.63 26.87
N ASP A 219 8.94 -5.06 28.03
CA ASP A 219 8.20 -5.04 29.30
C ASP A 219 7.93 -3.62 29.83
N ALA A 220 8.66 -2.61 29.33
CA ALA A 220 8.52 -1.22 29.73
C ALA A 220 7.46 -0.45 28.93
N VAL A 221 6.82 -1.06 27.94
CA VAL A 221 5.92 -0.38 26.98
C VAL A 221 4.85 0.45 27.68
N ASP A 222 4.09 -0.13 28.61
CA ASP A 222 3.00 0.57 29.29
C ASP A 222 3.49 1.73 30.16
N ARG A 223 4.61 1.50 30.86
CA ARG A 223 5.23 2.53 31.71
C ARG A 223 5.73 3.71 30.88
N LEU A 224 6.37 3.43 29.75
CA LEU A 224 6.89 4.45 28.84
C LEU A 224 5.75 5.18 28.13
N ALA A 225 4.69 4.50 27.71
CA ALA A 225 3.50 5.12 27.13
C ALA A 225 2.87 6.12 28.11
N GLN A 226 2.72 5.73 29.38
CA GLN A 226 2.27 6.64 30.44
C GLN A 226 3.24 7.81 30.66
N LYS A 227 4.55 7.60 30.50
CA LYS A 227 5.55 8.66 30.59
C LYS A 227 5.42 9.65 29.44
N VAL A 228 5.14 9.19 28.20
CA VAL A 228 4.87 10.04 27.04
C VAL A 228 3.65 10.92 27.28
N ILE A 229 2.55 10.32 27.76
CA ILE A 229 1.29 11.02 28.01
C ILE A 229 1.43 12.06 29.14
N LYS A 230 2.06 11.68 30.25
CA LYS A 230 2.16 12.55 31.45
C LYS A 230 3.38 13.47 31.46
N GLY A 231 4.33 13.26 30.55
CA GLY A 231 5.62 13.94 30.55
C GLY A 231 6.54 13.50 31.70
N GLY A 232 7.67 14.19 31.82
CA GLY A 232 8.49 14.11 33.03
C GLY A 232 9.97 14.40 32.83
N SER A 233 10.72 14.39 33.94
CA SER A 233 12.12 14.83 34.00
C SER A 233 13.01 13.83 34.74
N GLY A 234 14.33 14.08 34.74
CA GLY A 234 15.31 13.43 35.63
C GLY A 234 15.97 12.15 35.11
N VAL A 235 15.41 11.49 34.08
CA VAL A 235 15.92 10.19 33.60
C VAL A 235 17.04 10.32 32.57
N TRP A 236 17.03 11.40 31.79
CA TRP A 236 17.92 11.62 30.64
C TRP A 236 18.59 13.00 30.63
N GLY A 237 18.44 13.78 31.71
CA GLY A 237 18.99 15.12 31.83
C GLY A 237 18.10 16.07 32.61
N LYS A 238 18.46 17.36 32.54
CA LYS A 238 17.78 18.44 33.27
C LYS A 238 16.52 18.96 32.56
N TYR A 239 16.43 18.79 31.23
CA TYR A 239 15.27 19.19 30.45
C TYR A 239 14.12 18.21 30.68
N ALA A 240 12.94 18.74 30.99
CA ALA A 240 11.72 17.95 31.15
C ALA A 240 11.09 17.68 29.78
N MET A 241 10.59 16.46 29.60
CA MET A 241 9.75 16.11 28.45
C MET A 241 8.32 16.60 28.72
N SER A 242 7.75 17.35 27.78
CA SER A 242 6.36 17.82 27.81
C SER A 242 5.36 16.65 27.86
N SER A 243 4.19 16.90 28.46
CA SER A 243 3.08 15.95 28.49
C SER A 243 2.29 15.97 27.18
N HIS A 244 1.78 14.81 26.76
CA HIS A 244 0.91 14.65 25.59
C HIS A 244 -0.43 14.02 26.02
N PRO A 245 -1.29 14.75 26.77
CA PRO A 245 -2.53 14.22 27.33
C PRO A 245 -3.56 13.81 26.26
N ASP A 246 -3.45 14.36 25.05
CA ASP A 246 -4.37 14.07 23.93
C ASP A 246 -4.04 12.74 23.22
N LEU A 247 -2.89 12.11 23.51
CA LEU A 247 -2.56 10.80 22.97
C LEU A 247 -3.34 9.70 23.69
N SER A 248 -3.98 8.83 22.92
CA SER A 248 -4.58 7.62 23.47
C SER A 248 -3.50 6.68 24.04
N ALA A 249 -3.86 5.89 25.06
CA ALA A 249 -2.93 4.91 25.62
C ALA A 249 -2.46 3.90 24.57
N ALA A 250 -3.35 3.47 23.67
CA ALA A 250 -3.03 2.54 22.60
C ALA A 250 -2.02 3.14 21.61
N ASP A 251 -2.21 4.38 21.16
CA ASP A 251 -1.30 5.03 20.22
C ASP A 251 0.07 5.31 20.83
N ALA A 252 0.09 5.74 22.11
CA ALA A 252 1.35 5.91 22.85
C ALA A 252 2.12 4.58 23.00
N GLN A 253 1.41 3.47 23.23
CA GLN A 253 2.04 2.14 23.25
C GLN A 253 2.63 1.77 21.88
N GLU A 254 1.93 2.04 20.77
CA GLU A 254 2.45 1.78 19.42
C GLU A 254 3.72 2.57 19.14
N MET A 255 3.72 3.87 19.46
CA MET A 255 4.92 4.73 19.32
C MET A 255 6.10 4.19 20.14
N VAL A 256 5.85 3.76 21.38
CA VAL A 256 6.90 3.20 22.23
C VAL A 256 7.41 1.87 21.69
N ARG A 257 6.54 0.96 21.23
CA ARG A 257 6.96 -0.30 20.60
C ARG A 257 7.84 -0.05 19.37
N TYR A 258 7.50 0.96 18.56
CA TYR A 258 8.36 1.40 17.47
C TYR A 258 9.74 1.81 17.99
N ILE A 259 9.81 2.72 18.97
CA ILE A 259 11.09 3.19 19.51
C ILE A 259 11.93 2.02 20.04
N LEU A 260 11.35 1.13 20.84
CA LEU A 260 12.09 -0.01 21.42
C LEU A 260 12.57 -0.99 20.36
N SER A 261 11.89 -1.09 19.22
CA SER A 261 12.31 -1.95 18.11
C SER A 261 13.61 -1.49 17.42
N LEU A 262 14.00 -0.22 17.55
CA LEU A 262 15.14 0.37 16.82
C LEU A 262 16.50 -0.26 17.13
N ASN A 263 16.63 -0.92 18.29
CA ASN A 263 17.84 -1.67 18.67
C ASN A 263 17.65 -3.18 18.67
N GLN A 264 16.47 -3.68 18.29
CA GLN A 264 16.24 -5.11 18.20
C GLN A 264 16.79 -5.64 16.87
N LYS A 265 17.57 -6.71 16.94
CA LYS A 265 17.90 -7.49 15.74
C LYS A 265 16.61 -8.12 15.24
N THR A 266 16.07 -7.61 14.14
CA THR A 266 14.89 -8.19 13.50
C THR A 266 15.22 -9.63 13.11
N LYS A 267 14.54 -10.60 13.73
CA LYS A 267 14.69 -12.00 13.34
C LYS A 267 14.02 -12.17 11.97
N THR A 268 14.84 -12.23 10.92
CA THR A 268 14.35 -12.51 9.58
C THR A 268 13.79 -13.92 9.51
N LEU A 269 12.62 -14.06 8.90
CA LEU A 269 12.04 -15.36 8.56
C LEU A 269 12.91 -16.07 7.50
N PRO A 270 12.98 -17.41 7.49
CA PRO A 270 13.66 -18.17 6.42
C PRO A 270 13.01 -17.90 5.05
N LEU A 271 13.72 -18.17 3.95
CA LEU A 271 13.16 -17.97 2.60
C LEU A 271 11.97 -18.87 2.28
N SER A 272 11.80 -19.97 2.99
CA SER A 272 10.61 -20.82 2.87
C SER A 272 10.19 -21.34 4.24
N GLY A 273 8.90 -21.63 4.37
CA GLY A 273 8.36 -22.17 5.61
C GLY A 273 6.84 -22.18 5.67
N THR A 274 6.33 -22.24 6.89
CA THR A 274 4.90 -22.23 7.16
C THR A 274 4.60 -21.27 8.32
N LEU A 275 3.67 -20.35 8.10
CA LEU A 275 3.26 -19.32 9.05
C LEU A 275 1.86 -19.67 9.59
N SER A 276 1.66 -19.48 10.90
CA SER A 276 0.34 -19.67 11.52
C SER A 276 -0.47 -18.38 11.42
N LEU A 277 -1.74 -18.50 11.05
CA LEU A 277 -2.68 -17.38 10.91
C LEU A 277 -3.58 -17.33 12.16
N ASN A 278 -3.04 -16.86 13.28
CA ASN A 278 -3.71 -16.87 14.59
C ASN A 278 -3.63 -15.54 15.38
N GLN A 279 -3.17 -14.46 14.74
CA GLN A 279 -3.07 -13.13 15.33
C GLN A 279 -4.37 -12.32 15.19
N HIS A 280 -5.22 -12.65 14.20
CA HIS A 280 -6.57 -12.10 14.12
C HIS A 280 -7.35 -12.54 15.36
N SER A 281 -8.09 -11.62 15.96
CA SER A 281 -8.97 -11.93 17.10
C SER A 281 -10.42 -11.83 16.66
N ALA A 282 -11.31 -12.58 17.33
CA ALA A 282 -12.76 -12.47 17.10
C ALA A 282 -13.31 -11.05 17.35
N LYS A 283 -12.56 -10.18 18.05
CA LYS A 283 -12.94 -8.79 18.32
C LYS A 283 -12.48 -7.82 17.23
N ASN A 284 -11.50 -8.19 16.41
CA ASN A 284 -11.04 -7.39 15.28
C ASN A 284 -10.64 -8.29 14.10
N PRO A 285 -11.63 -8.84 13.38
CA PRO A 285 -11.40 -9.77 12.27
C PRO A 285 -11.13 -9.06 10.93
N ASP A 286 -11.20 -7.73 10.86
CA ASP A 286 -11.11 -7.00 9.58
C ASP A 286 -9.69 -6.56 9.22
N GLY A 287 -8.70 -7.04 9.97
CA GLY A 287 -7.30 -6.81 9.68
C GLY A 287 -6.77 -7.68 8.54
N ALA A 288 -5.48 -7.50 8.24
CA ALA A 288 -4.79 -8.23 7.18
C ALA A 288 -3.45 -8.78 7.65
N TYR A 289 -3.11 -9.99 7.21
CA TYR A 289 -1.73 -10.47 7.32
C TYR A 289 -0.93 -9.99 6.13
N VAL A 290 0.27 -9.50 6.38
CA VAL A 290 1.21 -9.04 5.37
C VAL A 290 2.50 -9.83 5.51
N LEU A 291 2.84 -10.62 4.50
CA LEU A 291 4.17 -11.19 4.30
C LEU A 291 4.93 -10.27 3.34
N LEU A 292 5.98 -9.60 3.83
CA LEU A 292 6.80 -8.68 3.04
C LEU A 292 8.20 -9.24 2.88
N ALA A 293 8.59 -9.50 1.63
CA ALA A 293 9.94 -9.89 1.26
C ALA A 293 10.67 -8.70 0.65
N ARG A 294 11.88 -8.43 1.12
CA ARG A 294 12.77 -7.41 0.57
C ARG A 294 14.14 -8.04 0.33
N TYR A 295 14.76 -7.72 -0.80
CA TYR A 295 16.14 -8.07 -1.09
C TYR A 295 16.90 -6.84 -1.59
N THR A 296 18.12 -6.69 -1.11
CA THR A 296 19.07 -5.69 -1.58
C THR A 296 20.24 -6.41 -2.23
N ASP A 297 20.50 -6.14 -3.50
CA ASP A 297 21.63 -6.71 -4.24
C ASP A 297 22.97 -6.12 -3.74
N ARG A 298 24.09 -6.53 -4.33
CA ARG A 298 25.43 -6.05 -3.95
C ARG A 298 25.91 -4.82 -4.72
N GLY A 299 25.07 -4.28 -5.61
CA GLY A 299 25.49 -3.35 -6.65
C GLY A 299 26.27 -4.07 -7.75
N ALA A 300 26.37 -3.43 -8.91
CA ALA A 300 27.11 -3.99 -10.03
C ALA A 300 27.68 -2.89 -10.92
N HIS A 301 28.85 -3.16 -11.51
CA HIS A 301 29.50 -2.29 -12.50
C HIS A 301 29.63 -0.81 -12.07
N GLY A 302 29.87 -0.55 -10.78
CA GLY A 302 30.00 0.81 -10.23
C GLY A 302 28.68 1.53 -9.95
N ILE A 303 27.55 0.85 -10.13
CA ILE A 303 26.22 1.30 -9.70
C ILE A 303 25.93 0.73 -8.31
N GLU A 304 25.33 1.54 -7.46
CA GLU A 304 25.05 1.19 -6.08
C GLU A 304 24.07 0.00 -5.95
N PRO A 305 24.01 -0.62 -4.74
CA PRO A 305 23.01 -1.62 -4.42
C PRO A 305 21.58 -1.18 -4.67
N LEU A 306 20.79 -2.02 -5.34
CA LEU A 306 19.36 -1.80 -5.55
C LEU A 306 18.54 -2.72 -4.66
N THR A 307 17.35 -2.23 -4.33
CA THR A 307 16.41 -2.97 -3.49
C THR A 307 15.11 -3.18 -4.22
N SER A 308 14.64 -4.42 -4.19
CA SER A 308 13.28 -4.76 -4.57
C SER A 308 12.51 -5.40 -3.43
N ARG A 309 11.20 -5.34 -3.54
CA ARG A 309 10.26 -5.84 -2.53
C ARG A 309 9.08 -6.51 -3.22
N GLU A 310 8.51 -7.46 -2.52
CA GLU A 310 7.27 -8.15 -2.89
C GLU A 310 6.43 -8.35 -1.63
N HIS A 311 5.10 -8.33 -1.77
CA HIS A 311 4.21 -8.53 -0.64
C HIS A 311 3.07 -9.50 -0.99
N LEU A 312 2.65 -10.27 0.02
CA LEU A 312 1.45 -11.09 -0.03
C LEU A 312 0.54 -10.65 1.12
N VAL A 313 -0.70 -10.30 0.77
CA VAL A 313 -1.70 -9.78 1.71
C VAL A 313 -2.86 -10.74 1.79
N LEU A 314 -3.12 -11.27 2.99
CA LEU A 314 -4.31 -12.07 3.29
C LEU A 314 -5.30 -11.20 4.06
N ARG A 315 -6.54 -11.11 3.57
CA ARG A 315 -7.65 -10.38 4.20
C ARG A 315 -8.70 -11.32 4.77
N ASN A 316 -9.65 -10.76 5.51
CA ASN A 316 -10.84 -11.46 5.99
C ASN A 316 -11.58 -12.11 4.80
N PRO A 317 -12.02 -13.38 4.89
CA PRO A 317 -12.82 -14.05 3.87
C PRO A 317 -14.25 -13.51 3.75
N LEU A 318 -14.69 -12.67 4.68
CA LEU A 318 -15.93 -11.89 4.58
C LEU A 318 -15.69 -10.65 3.72
N LEU A 319 -16.45 -10.54 2.65
CA LEU A 319 -16.45 -9.43 1.72
C LEU A 319 -17.81 -8.75 1.74
N GLN A 320 -17.80 -7.44 2.00
CA GLN A 320 -18.99 -6.59 1.89
C GLN A 320 -19.37 -6.42 0.42
N LEU A 321 -20.65 -6.54 0.07
CA LEU A 321 -21.07 -6.45 -1.33
C LEU A 321 -21.05 -5.01 -1.86
N GLU A 322 -21.13 -4.01 -0.99
CA GLU A 322 -20.94 -2.61 -1.35
C GLU A 322 -19.50 -2.26 -1.73
N ASP A 323 -18.52 -3.05 -1.27
CA ASP A 323 -17.09 -2.88 -1.59
C ASP A 323 -16.70 -3.59 -2.91
N ASN A 324 -17.68 -3.91 -3.75
CA ASN A 324 -17.44 -4.51 -5.06
C ASN A 324 -16.58 -3.59 -5.94
N ASP A 325 -15.71 -4.19 -6.76
CA ASP A 325 -14.88 -3.42 -7.69
C ASP A 325 -15.68 -2.94 -8.91
N ARG A 326 -16.71 -3.69 -9.30
CA ARG A 326 -17.65 -3.34 -10.38
C ARG A 326 -19.03 -3.89 -10.09
N GLY A 327 -20.07 -3.12 -10.40
CA GLY A 327 -21.44 -3.59 -10.27
C GLY A 327 -22.46 -2.67 -10.91
N THR A 328 -23.66 -3.20 -11.14
CA THR A 328 -24.82 -2.49 -11.71
C THR A 328 -25.98 -2.40 -10.72
N VAL A 329 -25.67 -2.46 -9.43
CA VAL A 329 -26.61 -2.42 -8.30
C VAL A 329 -26.52 -1.08 -7.57
N GLY A 330 -27.50 -0.78 -6.73
CA GLY A 330 -27.45 0.38 -5.84
C GLY A 330 -26.89 0.02 -4.47
N VAL A 331 -26.03 0.86 -3.90
CA VAL A 331 -25.54 0.72 -2.51
C VAL A 331 -26.41 1.56 -1.57
N VAL A 332 -26.68 1.04 -0.37
CA VAL A 332 -27.28 1.78 0.75
C VAL A 332 -26.32 1.75 1.93
N ILE A 333 -26.18 2.89 2.60
CA ILE A 333 -25.53 3.01 3.91
C ILE A 333 -26.59 3.59 4.84
N ALA A 334 -27.08 2.79 5.79
CA ALA A 334 -28.13 3.16 6.73
C ALA A 334 -27.59 3.20 8.16
N THR A 335 -27.95 4.24 8.92
CA THR A 335 -27.65 4.29 10.36
C THR A 335 -28.72 3.49 11.11
N ALA A 336 -28.31 2.41 11.76
CA ALA A 336 -29.09 1.68 12.74
C ALA A 336 -28.74 2.17 14.16
N ASN A 337 -29.64 1.99 15.12
CA ASN A 337 -29.47 2.46 16.51
C ASN A 337 -28.22 1.93 17.24
N ASN A 338 -27.49 0.98 16.63
CA ASN A 338 -26.28 0.33 17.15
C ASN A 338 -25.10 0.29 16.15
N GLY A 339 -25.17 1.00 15.01
CA GLY A 339 -24.08 1.01 14.02
C GLY A 339 -24.52 1.40 12.60
N TYR A 340 -23.59 1.41 11.65
CA TYR A 340 -23.90 1.52 10.22
C TYR A 340 -24.19 0.13 9.66
N GLN A 341 -25.27 0.01 8.90
CA GLN A 341 -25.56 -1.16 8.07
C GLN A 341 -25.51 -0.74 6.61
N SER A 342 -24.64 -1.39 5.85
CA SER A 342 -24.55 -1.23 4.41
C SER A 342 -24.93 -2.53 3.69
N TYR A 343 -25.48 -2.39 2.49
CA TYR A 343 -25.92 -3.51 1.66
C TYR A 343 -26.20 -3.03 0.23
N ILE A 344 -26.28 -3.98 -0.70
CA ILE A 344 -26.69 -3.74 -2.08
C ILE A 344 -28.20 -4.00 -2.29
N ARG A 345 -28.82 -3.11 -3.06
CA ARG A 345 -30.24 -3.12 -3.49
C ARG A 345 -30.35 -2.74 -4.96
N LYS A 346 -31.57 -2.49 -5.46
CA LYS A 346 -31.82 -2.30 -6.90
C LYS A 346 -31.24 -3.45 -7.72
N ILE A 347 -31.30 -4.65 -7.14
CA ILE A 347 -30.91 -5.90 -7.79
C ILE A 347 -32.08 -6.27 -8.70
N TYR A 348 -31.84 -6.22 -10.00
CA TYR A 348 -32.78 -6.62 -11.05
C TYR A 348 -32.23 -7.83 -11.81
N ASP A 349 -33.03 -8.44 -12.68
CA ASP A 349 -32.52 -9.45 -13.61
C ASP A 349 -31.30 -8.90 -14.38
N GLN A 350 -30.27 -9.73 -14.51
CA GLN A 350 -28.99 -9.47 -15.19
C GLN A 350 -28.08 -8.42 -14.55
N THR A 351 -28.48 -7.80 -13.44
CA THR A 351 -27.55 -7.00 -12.64
C THR A 351 -26.48 -7.88 -12.01
N TYR A 352 -25.34 -7.30 -11.66
CA TYR A 352 -24.24 -8.06 -11.08
C TYR A 352 -23.39 -7.20 -10.15
N VAL A 353 -22.55 -7.89 -9.37
CA VAL A 353 -21.37 -7.35 -8.69
C VAL A 353 -20.17 -8.24 -8.98
N ALA A 354 -18.97 -7.67 -8.95
CA ALA A 354 -17.73 -8.36 -9.25
C ALA A 354 -16.61 -7.94 -8.29
N PHE A 355 -15.78 -8.91 -7.94
CA PHE A 355 -14.57 -8.74 -7.13
C PHE A 355 -13.37 -9.22 -7.93
N HIS A 356 -12.40 -8.37 -8.12
CA HIS A 356 -11.24 -8.64 -8.95
C HIS A 356 -10.15 -9.40 -8.17
N HIS A 357 -9.44 -10.26 -8.91
CA HIS A 357 -8.19 -10.86 -8.47
C HIS A 357 -8.28 -11.60 -7.11
N LEU A 358 -9.27 -12.49 -6.97
CA LEU A 358 -9.43 -13.36 -5.81
C LEU A 358 -8.80 -14.73 -6.06
N ASP A 359 -7.91 -15.16 -5.17
CA ASP A 359 -7.40 -16.53 -5.18
C ASP A 359 -8.53 -17.45 -4.69
N LEU A 360 -9.00 -18.34 -5.56
CA LEU A 360 -10.08 -19.27 -5.24
C LEU A 360 -9.58 -20.62 -4.73
N VAL A 361 -8.26 -20.80 -4.57
CA VAL A 361 -7.67 -22.05 -4.06
C VAL A 361 -8.23 -22.39 -2.69
N GLY A 362 -8.79 -23.59 -2.59
CA GLY A 362 -9.28 -24.16 -1.34
C GLY A 362 -10.66 -23.68 -0.90
N ILE A 363 -11.30 -22.75 -1.62
CA ILE A 363 -12.68 -22.33 -1.35
C ILE A 363 -13.64 -23.39 -1.91
N ARG A 364 -14.61 -23.80 -1.09
CA ARG A 364 -15.60 -24.84 -1.43
C ARG A 364 -17.02 -24.35 -1.34
N GLN A 365 -17.28 -23.31 -0.55
CA GLN A 365 -18.62 -22.77 -0.36
C GLN A 365 -18.57 -21.25 -0.23
N ILE A 366 -19.67 -20.61 -0.59
CA ILE A 366 -19.91 -19.20 -0.33
C ILE A 366 -21.18 -19.08 0.50
N LYS A 367 -21.06 -18.40 1.63
CA LYS A 367 -22.20 -18.01 2.45
C LYS A 367 -22.59 -16.59 2.10
N LEU A 368 -23.88 -16.34 1.90
CA LEU A 368 -24.44 -15.04 1.61
C LEU A 368 -25.37 -14.62 2.73
N ARG A 369 -25.24 -13.38 3.18
CA ARG A 369 -26.26 -12.74 4.00
C ARG A 369 -27.20 -11.96 3.11
N PHE A 370 -28.49 -12.29 3.19
CA PHE A 370 -29.51 -11.78 2.29
C PHE A 370 -30.78 -11.38 3.05
N LEU A 371 -31.59 -10.55 2.41
CA LEU A 371 -32.93 -10.18 2.86
C LEU A 371 -33.96 -10.67 1.83
N SER A 372 -34.95 -11.46 2.28
CA SER A 372 -36.09 -11.89 1.46
C SER A 372 -37.00 -10.70 1.12
N TYR A 373 -36.69 -10.01 0.03
CA TYR A 373 -37.41 -8.84 -0.45
C TYR A 373 -37.73 -8.99 -1.93
N GLY A 374 -38.77 -8.35 -2.45
CA GLY A 374 -39.09 -8.39 -3.88
C GLY A 374 -39.49 -9.79 -4.36
N GLU A 375 -39.14 -10.11 -5.61
CA GLU A 375 -39.65 -11.30 -6.32
C GLU A 375 -38.80 -12.57 -6.14
N GLY A 376 -37.72 -12.50 -5.37
CA GLY A 376 -36.75 -13.59 -5.29
C GLY A 376 -35.99 -13.75 -6.60
N GLY A 377 -35.12 -14.75 -6.64
CA GLY A 377 -34.35 -15.07 -7.84
C GLY A 377 -33.16 -15.94 -7.55
N GLN A 378 -32.22 -15.98 -8.49
CA GLN A 378 -30.98 -16.74 -8.37
C GLN A 378 -29.77 -15.81 -8.31
N VAL A 379 -28.79 -16.19 -7.50
CA VAL A 379 -27.43 -15.68 -7.57
C VAL A 379 -26.60 -16.73 -8.29
N GLU A 380 -26.10 -16.39 -9.46
CA GLU A 380 -25.14 -17.18 -10.23
C GLU A 380 -23.72 -16.72 -9.90
N ILE A 381 -22.88 -17.64 -9.44
CA ILE A 381 -21.49 -17.38 -9.09
C ILE A 381 -20.62 -17.80 -10.27
N ARG A 382 -19.94 -16.84 -10.89
CA ARG A 382 -19.22 -17.02 -12.16
C ARG A 382 -17.78 -16.52 -12.06
N GLN A 383 -16.89 -17.14 -12.83
CA GLN A 383 -15.49 -16.72 -12.95
C GLN A 383 -15.28 -15.85 -14.19
N ASP A 384 -14.44 -14.82 -14.07
CA ASP A 384 -13.82 -14.07 -15.17
C ASP A 384 -14.80 -13.36 -16.14
N GLY A 385 -16.07 -13.21 -15.75
CA GLY A 385 -17.05 -12.41 -16.46
C GLY A 385 -18.50 -12.76 -16.15
N VAL A 386 -19.42 -11.87 -16.52
CA VAL A 386 -20.87 -12.07 -16.37
C VAL A 386 -21.42 -13.29 -17.14
N ASN A 387 -20.73 -13.69 -18.21
CA ASN A 387 -21.03 -14.88 -19.01
C ASN A 387 -19.96 -15.98 -18.85
N GLY A 388 -19.05 -15.84 -17.89
CA GLY A 388 -17.97 -16.80 -17.66
C GLY A 388 -18.44 -18.08 -16.98
N PRO A 389 -17.52 -19.03 -16.71
CA PRO A 389 -17.84 -20.34 -16.15
C PRO A 389 -18.69 -20.24 -14.87
N LEU A 390 -19.84 -20.93 -14.85
CA LEU A 390 -20.70 -21.01 -13.68
C LEU A 390 -20.10 -22.03 -12.69
N ILE A 391 -19.70 -21.54 -11.51
CA ILE A 391 -19.11 -22.36 -10.46
C ILE A 391 -20.06 -22.60 -9.29
N GLY A 392 -21.09 -21.78 -9.11
CA GLY A 392 -22.06 -21.96 -8.04
C GLY A 392 -23.38 -21.29 -8.34
N ARG A 393 -24.43 -21.70 -7.66
CA ARG A 393 -25.77 -21.11 -7.80
C ARG A 393 -26.54 -21.24 -6.50
N VAL A 394 -27.31 -20.23 -6.14
CA VAL A 394 -28.28 -20.31 -5.04
C VAL A 394 -29.56 -19.58 -5.39
N THR A 395 -30.69 -20.15 -4.99
CA THR A 395 -32.01 -19.53 -5.13
C THR A 395 -32.39 -18.84 -3.82
N LEU A 396 -32.78 -17.58 -3.91
CA LEU A 396 -33.23 -16.77 -2.78
C LEU A 396 -34.74 -16.53 -2.89
N PRO A 397 -35.51 -16.73 -1.81
CA PRO A 397 -36.95 -16.58 -1.84
C PRO A 397 -37.38 -15.11 -1.92
N ALA A 398 -38.51 -14.90 -2.61
CA ALA A 398 -39.27 -13.65 -2.61
C ALA A 398 -39.71 -13.25 -1.20
N GLY A 399 -40.03 -11.96 -1.00
CA GLY A 399 -40.58 -11.52 0.27
C GLY A 399 -40.74 -10.02 0.43
N LYS A 400 -41.07 -9.60 1.64
CA LYS A 400 -41.18 -8.20 2.06
C LYS A 400 -40.56 -8.01 3.44
N ALA A 401 -39.44 -8.70 3.67
CA ALA A 401 -38.79 -8.75 4.97
C ALA A 401 -38.31 -7.36 5.42
N ASN A 402 -38.38 -7.13 6.72
CA ASN A 402 -37.95 -5.91 7.37
C ASN A 402 -36.42 -5.84 7.40
N VAL A 403 -35.88 -4.85 6.69
CA VAL A 403 -34.44 -4.59 6.60
C VAL A 403 -33.75 -4.38 7.94
N ARG A 404 -34.48 -4.04 9.01
CA ARG A 404 -33.86 -3.79 10.33
C ARG A 404 -33.45 -5.06 11.07
N ASN A 405 -34.13 -6.18 10.86
CA ASN A 405 -33.97 -7.35 11.74
C ASN A 405 -34.26 -8.72 11.11
N GLU A 406 -34.61 -8.81 9.83
CA GLU A 406 -35.01 -10.08 9.19
C GLU A 406 -33.99 -10.63 8.17
N TRP A 407 -32.72 -10.26 8.31
CA TRP A 407 -31.61 -10.79 7.51
C TRP A 407 -31.38 -12.28 7.80
N LYS A 408 -31.14 -13.05 6.75
CA LYS A 408 -30.89 -14.49 6.78
C LYS A 408 -29.56 -14.81 6.13
N GLU A 409 -29.04 -15.99 6.42
CA GLU A 409 -27.84 -16.52 5.79
C GLU A 409 -28.19 -17.75 4.96
N VAL A 410 -27.51 -17.92 3.83
CA VAL A 410 -27.60 -19.13 3.01
C VAL A 410 -26.21 -19.52 2.53
N GLN A 411 -25.92 -20.81 2.50
CA GLN A 411 -24.68 -21.35 1.96
C GLN A 411 -24.93 -22.01 0.61
N THR A 412 -23.96 -21.89 -0.29
CA THR A 412 -23.97 -22.62 -1.55
C THR A 412 -22.59 -23.19 -1.88
N PRO A 413 -22.50 -24.46 -2.28
CA PRO A 413 -21.25 -25.03 -2.74
C PRO A 413 -20.82 -24.40 -4.06
N ILE A 414 -19.51 -24.24 -4.23
CA ILE A 414 -18.90 -23.83 -5.49
C ILE A 414 -17.98 -24.92 -6.04
N GLN A 415 -17.87 -24.98 -7.36
CA GLN A 415 -16.89 -25.81 -8.03
C GLN A 415 -15.48 -25.33 -7.65
N PRO A 416 -14.54 -26.26 -7.36
CA PRO A 416 -13.19 -25.88 -6.95
C PRO A 416 -12.45 -25.20 -8.10
N ALA A 417 -11.84 -24.05 -7.80
CA ALA A 417 -11.02 -23.31 -8.74
C ALA A 417 -9.55 -23.24 -8.27
N LYS A 418 -8.66 -22.86 -9.18
CA LYS A 418 -7.22 -22.73 -8.92
C LYS A 418 -6.74 -21.36 -9.33
N GLY A 419 -5.90 -20.76 -8.50
CA GLY A 419 -5.32 -19.46 -8.76
C GLY A 419 -6.31 -18.30 -8.64
N PHE A 420 -5.88 -17.16 -9.18
CA PHE A 420 -6.62 -15.91 -9.14
C PHE A 420 -7.67 -15.85 -10.24
N HIS A 421 -8.86 -15.41 -9.89
CA HIS A 421 -9.97 -15.17 -10.79
C HIS A 421 -10.71 -13.89 -10.40
N ASP A 422 -11.42 -13.31 -11.36
CA ASP A 422 -12.45 -12.33 -11.03
C ASP A 422 -13.74 -13.07 -10.70
N LEU A 423 -14.33 -12.78 -9.54
CA LEU A 423 -15.55 -13.45 -9.08
C LEU A 423 -16.77 -12.55 -9.34
N TYR A 424 -17.71 -13.06 -10.14
CA TYR A 424 -18.95 -12.38 -10.50
C TYR A 424 -20.14 -13.03 -9.80
N LEU A 425 -20.97 -12.22 -9.15
CA LEU A 425 -22.30 -12.62 -8.70
C LEU A 425 -23.31 -11.98 -9.64
N VAL A 426 -23.91 -12.80 -10.52
CA VAL A 426 -24.90 -12.37 -11.50
C VAL A 426 -26.29 -12.73 -11.01
N PHE A 427 -27.17 -11.75 -10.95
CA PHE A 427 -28.51 -11.90 -10.40
C PHE A 427 -29.51 -12.21 -11.52
N ARG A 428 -30.34 -13.24 -11.33
CA ARG A 428 -31.24 -13.75 -12.38
C ARG A 428 -32.65 -13.96 -11.85
N ASN A 429 -33.63 -13.40 -12.54
CA ASN A 429 -35.03 -13.79 -12.47
C ASN A 429 -35.72 -13.33 -13.77
N PRO A 430 -35.77 -14.18 -14.81
CA PRO A 430 -36.33 -13.79 -16.10
C PRO A 430 -37.85 -13.53 -16.07
N GLU A 431 -38.54 -13.97 -15.02
CA GLU A 431 -39.98 -13.73 -14.84
C GLU A 431 -40.29 -12.40 -14.14
N ALA A 432 -39.30 -11.77 -13.51
CA ALA A 432 -39.47 -10.48 -12.87
C ALA A 432 -39.67 -9.37 -13.92
N ALA A 433 -40.60 -8.45 -13.67
CA ALA A 433 -40.80 -7.31 -14.55
C ALA A 433 -39.57 -6.37 -14.55
N PRO A 434 -39.38 -5.56 -15.62
CA PRO A 434 -38.28 -4.60 -15.66
C PRO A 434 -38.25 -3.69 -14.43
N LYS A 435 -37.07 -3.58 -13.81
CA LYS A 435 -36.82 -2.79 -12.58
C LYS A 435 -37.55 -3.29 -11.32
N GLN A 436 -38.03 -4.52 -11.32
CA GLN A 436 -38.56 -5.15 -10.12
C GLN A 436 -37.42 -5.77 -9.30
N GLU A 437 -37.29 -5.34 -8.04
CA GLU A 437 -36.20 -5.80 -7.17
C GLU A 437 -36.36 -7.29 -6.84
N LEU A 438 -35.23 -8.01 -6.78
CA LEU A 438 -35.24 -9.47 -6.55
C LEU A 438 -35.02 -9.85 -5.09
N PHE A 439 -34.10 -9.20 -4.40
CA PHE A 439 -33.70 -9.40 -2.99
C PHE A 439 -32.60 -8.38 -2.67
N TYR A 440 -32.18 -8.28 -1.39
CA TYR A 440 -31.00 -7.49 -1.00
C TYR A 440 -29.89 -8.40 -0.47
N LEU A 441 -28.63 -7.98 -0.63
CA LEU A 441 -27.45 -8.70 -0.16
C LEU A 441 -26.53 -7.77 0.63
N ASP A 442 -25.96 -8.26 1.71
CA ASP A 442 -25.10 -7.51 2.64
C ASP A 442 -23.63 -7.91 2.42
N TRP A 443 -23.25 -9.09 2.90
CA TRP A 443 -21.91 -9.63 2.71
C TRP A 443 -21.92 -11.05 2.14
N MET A 444 -20.77 -11.46 1.62
CA MET A 444 -20.45 -12.85 1.28
C MET A 444 -19.24 -13.32 2.08
N LEU A 445 -19.24 -14.58 2.51
CA LEU A 445 -18.15 -15.20 3.25
C LEU A 445 -17.63 -16.42 2.47
N MET A 446 -16.33 -16.42 2.21
CA MET A 446 -15.63 -17.53 1.55
C MET A 446 -15.31 -18.64 2.56
N GLU A 447 -15.81 -19.85 2.32
CA GLU A 447 -15.62 -21.00 3.23
C GLU A 447 -14.85 -22.15 2.54
N ARG A 448 -14.04 -22.87 3.33
CA ARG A 448 -13.20 -23.99 2.88
C ARG A 448 -13.87 -25.33 3.05
#